data_AF-A0A366SRP4-F1
#
_entry.id   AF-A0A366SRP4-F1
#
_cell.length_a   1.000
_cell.length_b   1.000
_cell.length_c   1.000
_cell.angle_alpha   90.00
_cell.angle_beta   90.00
_cell.angle_gamma   90.00
#
_symmetry.space_group_name_H-M   'P 1'
#
loop_
_entity.id
_entity.type
_entity.pdbx_description
1 polymer ?
#
loop_
_entity_poly.entity_id
_entity_poly.type
_entity_poly.pdbx_seq_one_letter_code
_entity_poly.pdbx_strand_id
1 'polypeptide(L)'
;MAQTTQSNLVDRLTSATGSTIHIHILNYSDLAIEKMADVYQLSTQEKIQEQLLQLIESQTPTFTQPLIVSNPFLTNTTGLYLAFSTDEAVKISYRIDAQGYPSFEKNLKQNEEYSTNHQYQIIGCIPDVDNLITLTATTQDGQQQQIQFHYTPPKLSTTSEINYQVSKQESDESLSEGLFAVIGNQASEKATYLVDNDGYIRAEIPIVNYNSMRLVINDQQEMFMAVSDSKIVKLNALGQVKQVLDLANTDYLLHHDYILNDKNQLIALATSKTAKKTSGLCRRSHHNY
;
A
#
# COMPACT_ATOMS: atom_id res chain seq x y z
N MET A 1 -26.01 24.30 -2.73
CA MET A 1 -24.67 23.69 -2.61
C MET A 1 -24.78 22.29 -3.16
N ALA A 2 -24.19 22.02 -4.32
CA ALA A 2 -24.15 20.67 -4.86
C ALA A 2 -23.17 19.87 -4.01
N GLN A 3 -23.62 18.82 -3.33
CA GLN A 3 -22.73 17.81 -2.79
C GLN A 3 -22.09 17.12 -4.00
N THR A 4 -20.81 17.39 -4.23
CA THR A 4 -20.01 16.66 -5.18
C THR A 4 -19.91 15.23 -4.66
N THR A 5 -20.57 14.29 -5.32
CA THR A 5 -20.63 12.89 -4.87
C THR A 5 -19.27 12.24 -5.08
N GLN A 6 -18.64 11.79 -4.00
CA GLN A 6 -17.45 10.95 -4.04
C GLN A 6 -17.80 9.62 -4.73
N SER A 7 -16.84 9.01 -5.43
CA SER A 7 -17.14 7.76 -6.15
C SER A 7 -17.29 6.60 -5.17
N ASN A 8 -18.23 5.69 -5.47
CA ASN A 8 -18.46 4.46 -4.68
C ASN A 8 -17.15 3.68 -4.47
N LEU A 9 -16.25 3.73 -5.45
CA LEU A 9 -14.95 3.08 -5.32
C LEU A 9 -14.13 3.66 -4.17
N VAL A 10 -13.98 4.99 -4.08
CA VAL A 10 -13.17 5.61 -3.02
C VAL A 10 -13.78 5.36 -1.64
N ASP A 11 -15.10 5.37 -1.53
CA ASP A 11 -15.81 5.09 -0.28
C ASP A 11 -15.52 3.67 0.23
N ARG A 12 -15.28 2.70 -0.67
CA ARG A 12 -14.86 1.33 -0.28
C ARG A 12 -13.39 1.23 0.15
N LEU A 13 -12.54 2.21 -0.20
CA LEU A 13 -11.10 2.15 0.00
C LEU A 13 -10.59 3.05 1.14
N THR A 14 -11.44 3.87 1.71
CA THR A 14 -11.09 4.86 2.75
C THR A 14 -12.05 4.77 3.92
N SER A 15 -11.61 5.23 5.09
CA SER A 15 -12.45 5.34 6.29
C SER A 15 -11.99 6.52 7.13
N ALA A 16 -12.94 7.28 7.67
CA ALA A 16 -12.69 8.33 8.65
C ALA A 16 -13.06 7.89 10.07
N THR A 17 -13.37 6.61 10.28
CA THR A 17 -13.88 6.10 11.55
C THR A 17 -12.74 6.03 12.57
N GLY A 18 -12.83 6.88 13.60
CA GLY A 18 -11.88 7.00 14.71
C GLY A 18 -12.39 8.03 15.73
N SER A 19 -11.86 8.02 16.96
CA SER A 19 -12.49 8.76 18.09
C SER A 19 -11.62 9.81 18.79
N THR A 20 -10.32 9.94 18.50
CA THR A 20 -9.40 10.78 19.30
C THR A 20 -8.60 11.80 18.51
N ILE A 21 -8.14 11.44 17.31
CA ILE A 21 -7.49 12.36 16.37
C ILE A 21 -8.30 12.29 15.07
N HIS A 22 -8.51 13.43 14.42
CA HIS A 22 -9.25 13.47 13.17
C HIS A 22 -8.49 12.74 12.06
N ILE A 23 -9.16 11.79 11.42
CA ILE A 23 -8.64 11.07 10.25
C ILE A 23 -9.27 11.69 9.02
N HIS A 24 -8.43 12.29 8.18
CA HIS A 24 -8.85 12.93 6.95
C HIS A 24 -9.15 11.90 5.86
N ILE A 25 -10.18 12.17 5.07
CA ILE A 25 -10.35 11.62 3.72
C ILE A 25 -10.17 12.81 2.77
N LEU A 26 -9.28 12.67 1.79
CA LEU A 26 -9.06 13.73 0.80
C LEU A 26 -10.30 13.93 -0.08
N ASN A 27 -10.35 15.05 -0.81
CA ASN A 27 -11.42 15.25 -1.78
C ASN A 27 -11.03 14.64 -3.13
N TYR A 28 -11.75 13.59 -3.54
CA TYR A 28 -11.52 12.90 -4.81
C TYR A 28 -12.51 13.29 -5.91
N SER A 29 -13.46 14.21 -5.64
CA SER A 29 -14.57 14.53 -6.56
C SER A 29 -14.10 14.95 -7.96
N ASP A 30 -12.95 15.62 -8.04
CA ASP A 30 -12.43 16.21 -9.28
C ASP A 30 -11.38 15.31 -9.97
N LEU A 31 -11.19 14.10 -9.45
CA LEU A 31 -10.20 13.13 -9.97
C LEU A 31 -10.79 12.08 -10.92
N ALA A 32 -12.12 12.07 -11.10
CA ALA A 32 -12.83 11.14 -11.99
C ALA A 32 -12.43 9.67 -11.79
N ILE A 33 -12.25 9.25 -10.53
CA ILE A 33 -11.85 7.87 -10.18
C ILE A 33 -13.08 6.98 -10.16
N GLU A 34 -13.29 6.17 -11.20
CA GLU A 34 -14.44 5.28 -11.32
C GLU A 34 -14.07 3.80 -11.14
N LYS A 35 -12.83 3.44 -11.49
CA LYS A 35 -12.30 2.06 -11.45
C LYS A 35 -10.84 2.04 -11.00
N MET A 36 -10.32 0.85 -10.65
CA MET A 36 -8.92 0.70 -10.20
C MET A 36 -7.87 1.16 -11.20
N ALA A 37 -8.15 1.09 -12.50
CA ALA A 37 -7.23 1.63 -13.50
C ALA A 37 -6.99 3.15 -13.34
N ASP A 38 -7.93 3.90 -12.77
CA ASP A 38 -7.84 5.36 -12.63
C ASP A 38 -6.96 5.77 -11.44
N VAL A 39 -6.90 4.93 -10.40
CA VAL A 39 -5.99 5.10 -9.25
C VAL A 39 -4.53 5.05 -9.70
N TYR A 40 -4.20 4.14 -10.62
CA TYR A 40 -2.84 3.93 -11.11
C TYR A 40 -2.41 4.91 -12.22
N GLN A 41 -3.12 6.03 -12.42
CA GLN A 41 -2.70 7.09 -13.34
C GLN A 41 -1.79 8.10 -12.63
N LEU A 42 -0.69 8.50 -13.27
CA LEU A 42 0.26 9.47 -12.69
C LEU A 42 -0.41 10.82 -12.39
N SER A 43 -1.27 11.30 -13.28
CA SER A 43 -2.03 12.54 -13.10
C SER A 43 -2.96 12.51 -11.87
N THR A 44 -3.58 11.37 -11.59
CA THR A 44 -4.38 11.17 -10.36
C THR A 44 -3.48 11.29 -9.12
N GLN A 45 -2.33 10.64 -9.18
CA GLN A 45 -1.39 10.51 -8.06
C GLN A 45 -0.63 11.82 -7.77
N GLU A 46 -0.40 12.64 -8.79
CA GLU A 46 0.13 14.01 -8.67
C GLU A 46 -0.87 14.93 -7.97
N LYS A 47 -2.14 14.94 -8.40
CA LYS A 47 -3.18 15.76 -7.75
C LYS A 47 -3.43 15.38 -6.30
N ILE A 48 -3.39 14.08 -5.97
CA ILE A 48 -3.48 13.61 -4.58
C ILE A 48 -2.29 14.16 -3.75
N GLN A 49 -1.09 14.12 -4.31
CA GLN A 49 0.10 14.66 -3.65
C GLN A 49 0.01 16.17 -3.43
N GLU A 50 -0.52 16.93 -4.40
CA GLU A 50 -0.76 18.37 -4.26
C GLU A 50 -1.72 18.67 -3.09
N GLN A 51 -2.82 17.92 -2.98
CA GLN A 51 -3.75 18.06 -1.84
C GLN A 51 -3.08 17.79 -0.49
N LEU A 52 -2.24 16.75 -0.41
CA LEU A 52 -1.48 16.45 0.81
C LEU A 52 -0.54 17.60 1.19
N LEU A 53 0.20 18.15 0.22
CA LEU A 53 1.11 19.28 0.46
C LEU A 53 0.35 20.53 0.94
N GLN A 54 -0.81 20.81 0.35
CA GLN A 54 -1.67 21.92 0.79
C GLN A 54 -2.18 21.72 2.22
N LEU A 55 -2.52 20.50 2.61
CA LEU A 55 -2.93 20.20 3.99
C LEU A 55 -1.77 20.37 4.97
N ILE A 56 -0.56 19.93 4.61
CA ILE A 56 0.64 20.12 5.45
C ILE A 56 0.95 21.61 5.62
N GLU A 57 0.93 22.39 4.54
CA GLU A 57 1.20 23.83 4.58
C GLU A 57 0.14 24.59 5.39
N SER A 58 -1.13 24.24 5.22
CA SER A 58 -2.24 24.95 5.89
C SER A 58 -2.41 24.60 7.36
N GLN A 59 -2.12 23.35 7.75
CA GLN A 59 -2.33 22.89 9.13
C GLN A 59 -1.08 22.95 9.99
N THR A 60 0.12 22.99 9.39
CA THR A 60 1.41 22.95 10.10
C THR A 60 1.46 21.86 11.18
N PRO A 61 1.32 20.57 10.82
CA PRO A 61 1.05 19.51 11.79
C PRO A 61 2.24 19.25 12.72
N THR A 62 1.95 18.92 13.97
CA THR A 62 2.97 18.63 15.01
C THR A 62 2.83 17.20 15.51
N PHE A 63 3.80 16.68 16.26
CA PHE A 63 3.69 15.30 16.78
C PHE A 63 2.44 15.07 17.66
N THR A 64 1.97 16.08 18.40
CA THR A 64 0.75 15.95 19.24
C THR A 64 -0.54 16.14 18.47
N GLN A 65 -0.47 16.75 17.28
CA GLN A 65 -1.59 16.96 16.36
C GLN A 65 -1.12 16.69 14.92
N PRO A 66 -0.84 15.42 14.59
CA PRO A 66 -0.31 15.09 13.27
C PRO A 66 -1.43 15.13 12.23
N LEU A 67 -1.05 15.34 10.98
CA LEU A 67 -1.94 15.12 9.84
C LEU A 67 -2.02 13.61 9.60
N ILE A 68 -3.21 13.05 9.79
CA ILE A 68 -3.50 11.64 9.54
C ILE A 68 -4.52 11.55 8.40
N VAL A 69 -4.17 10.82 7.33
CA VAL A 69 -5.03 10.69 6.14
C VAL A 69 -5.25 9.22 5.82
N SER A 70 -6.50 8.81 5.66
CA SER A 70 -6.85 7.43 5.29
C SER A 70 -6.47 7.16 3.83
N ASN A 71 -5.58 6.20 3.62
CA ASN A 71 -5.20 5.66 2.30
C ASN A 71 -5.19 6.70 1.15
N PRO A 72 -4.41 7.80 1.26
CA PRO A 72 -4.59 8.95 0.35
C PRO A 72 -4.37 8.59 -1.12
N PHE A 73 -3.41 7.72 -1.40
CA PHE A 73 -3.07 7.26 -2.75
C PHE A 73 -3.93 6.10 -3.25
N LEU A 74 -4.88 5.61 -2.44
CA LEU A 74 -5.82 4.55 -2.75
C LEU A 74 -5.18 3.19 -3.07
N THR A 75 -3.96 2.97 -2.59
CA THR A 75 -3.14 1.77 -2.84
C THR A 75 -2.96 0.87 -1.63
N ASN A 76 -3.49 1.24 -0.45
CA ASN A 76 -3.52 0.37 0.73
C ASN A 76 -4.75 0.66 1.60
N THR A 77 -5.80 -0.15 1.50
CA THR A 77 -7.11 0.13 2.12
C THR A 77 -7.07 0.21 3.64
N THR A 78 -6.12 -0.48 4.28
CA THR A 78 -5.94 -0.46 5.73
C THR A 78 -4.91 0.57 6.21
N GLY A 79 -4.24 1.24 5.27
CA GLY A 79 -3.12 2.12 5.57
C GLY A 79 -3.54 3.53 5.96
N LEU A 80 -2.69 4.18 6.74
CA LEU A 80 -2.76 5.61 7.01
C LEU A 80 -1.51 6.29 6.49
N TYR A 81 -1.67 7.52 6.00
CA TYR A 81 -0.58 8.46 5.82
C TYR A 81 -0.47 9.33 7.06
N LEU A 82 0.76 9.60 7.47
CA LEU A 82 1.09 10.39 8.65
C LEU A 82 2.09 11.49 8.26
N ALA A 83 1.80 12.74 8.60
CA ALA A 83 2.74 13.86 8.42
C ALA A 83 2.74 14.81 9.61
N PHE A 84 3.93 15.24 10.02
CA PHE A 84 4.14 16.24 11.08
C PHE A 84 5.61 16.70 11.13
N SER A 85 5.86 17.75 11.91
CA SER A 85 7.20 18.17 12.28
C SER A 85 7.41 18.15 13.81
N THR A 86 8.67 18.11 14.22
CA THR A 86 9.11 18.19 15.61
C THR A 86 10.21 19.23 15.78
N ASP A 87 10.34 19.80 16.97
CA ASP A 87 11.38 20.79 17.28
C ASP A 87 12.78 20.14 17.34
N GLU A 88 12.86 18.90 17.82
CA GLU A 88 14.08 18.10 17.90
C GLU A 88 14.01 16.88 16.97
N ALA A 89 15.17 16.38 16.55
CA ALA A 89 15.23 15.22 15.67
C ALA A 89 14.83 13.93 16.41
N VAL A 90 13.84 13.22 15.88
CA VAL A 90 13.30 12.00 16.49
C VAL A 90 13.24 10.83 15.50
N LYS A 91 13.27 9.62 16.04
CA LYS A 91 12.89 8.38 15.37
C LYS A 91 11.49 7.99 15.78
N ILE A 92 10.69 7.50 14.84
CA ILE A 92 9.29 7.12 15.10
C ILE A 92 9.10 5.61 15.03
N SER A 93 8.44 5.06 16.04
CA SER A 93 7.85 3.72 15.99
C SER A 93 6.33 3.79 16.17
N TYR A 94 5.64 2.75 15.73
CA TYR A 94 4.21 2.59 16.00
C TYR A 94 3.89 1.17 16.41
N ARG A 95 2.89 1.05 17.27
CA ARG A 95 2.28 -0.21 17.70
C ARG A 95 0.77 -0.15 17.45
N ILE A 96 0.24 -1.24 16.94
CA ILE A 96 -1.18 -1.44 16.65
C ILE A 96 -1.69 -2.56 17.54
N ASP A 97 -2.71 -2.27 18.33
CA ASP A 97 -3.41 -3.23 19.16
C ASP A 97 -4.89 -3.26 18.76
N ALA A 98 -5.43 -4.46 18.57
CA ALA A 98 -6.84 -4.68 18.28
C ALA A 98 -7.35 -5.86 19.11
N GLN A 99 -8.54 -5.72 19.69
CA GLN A 99 -9.07 -6.74 20.61
C GLN A 99 -9.25 -8.09 19.89
N GLY A 100 -8.57 -9.14 20.40
CA GLY A 100 -8.63 -10.48 19.83
C GLY A 100 -7.63 -10.75 18.70
N TYR A 101 -6.76 -9.79 18.39
CA TYR A 101 -5.75 -9.92 17.33
C TYR A 101 -4.33 -9.74 17.89
N PRO A 102 -3.31 -10.33 17.24
CA PRO A 102 -1.91 -10.09 17.59
C PRO A 102 -1.52 -8.63 17.40
N SER A 103 -0.81 -8.07 18.39
CA SER A 103 -0.21 -6.74 18.28
C SER A 103 0.79 -6.70 17.12
N PHE A 104 0.85 -5.57 16.42
CA PHE A 104 1.80 -5.35 15.34
C PHE A 104 2.61 -4.07 15.59
N GLU A 105 3.93 -4.19 15.60
CA GLU A 105 4.84 -3.06 15.87
C GLU A 105 5.96 -2.98 14.84
N LYS A 106 6.26 -1.75 14.40
CA LYS A 106 7.36 -1.43 13.48
C LYS A 106 7.97 -0.07 13.77
N ASN A 107 9.23 0.07 13.42
CA ASN A 107 9.88 1.37 13.26
C ASN A 107 9.54 1.92 11.88
N LEU A 108 9.16 3.20 11.80
CA LEU A 108 8.95 3.88 10.53
C LEU A 108 10.30 4.20 9.90
N LYS A 109 10.51 3.75 8.67
CA LYS A 109 11.76 3.97 7.94
C LYS A 109 11.70 5.30 7.19
N GLN A 110 12.84 6.00 7.19
CA GLN A 110 13.14 7.14 6.33
C GLN A 110 14.63 7.10 5.97
N ASN A 111 15.11 8.05 5.19
CA ASN A 111 16.51 8.09 4.74
C ASN A 111 17.51 8.28 5.90
N GLU A 112 17.13 9.04 6.93
CA GLU A 112 17.94 9.33 8.12
C GLU A 112 17.32 8.67 9.36
N GLU A 113 18.11 8.15 10.31
CA GLU A 113 17.51 7.49 11.48
C GLU A 113 16.67 8.44 12.35
N TYR A 114 17.08 9.71 12.44
CA TYR A 114 16.40 10.78 13.18
C TYR A 114 16.11 11.96 12.24
N SER A 115 14.93 12.57 12.32
CA SER A 115 14.57 13.75 11.52
C SER A 115 13.64 14.67 12.30
N THR A 116 13.46 15.91 11.81
CA THR A 116 12.47 16.88 12.32
C THR A 116 11.25 17.00 11.40
N ASN A 117 11.28 16.39 10.22
CA ASN A 117 10.18 16.41 9.26
C ASN A 117 9.81 14.99 8.89
N HIS A 118 8.54 14.65 9.11
CA HIS A 118 8.07 13.27 9.08
C HIS A 118 6.96 13.12 8.06
N GLN A 119 7.12 12.15 7.16
CA GLN A 119 6.05 11.64 6.29
C GLN A 119 6.18 10.14 6.19
N TYR A 120 5.12 9.42 6.54
CA TYR A 120 5.15 7.97 6.60
C TYR A 120 3.84 7.35 6.14
N GLN A 121 3.91 6.05 5.85
CA GLN A 121 2.74 5.18 5.78
C GLN A 121 2.74 4.24 6.99
N ILE A 122 1.62 4.22 7.72
CA ILE A 122 1.32 3.18 8.71
C ILE A 122 0.66 2.02 7.98
N ILE A 123 1.15 0.81 8.22
CA ILE A 123 0.60 -0.45 7.71
C ILE A 123 0.35 -1.39 8.88
N GLY A 124 -0.54 -2.37 8.73
CA GLY A 124 -0.76 -3.37 9.78
C GLY A 124 -1.99 -3.18 10.65
N CYS A 125 -2.95 -2.36 10.23
CA CYS A 125 -4.26 -2.33 10.88
C CYS A 125 -5.06 -3.59 10.48
N ILE A 126 -5.90 -4.08 11.40
CA ILE A 126 -6.92 -5.08 11.11
C ILE A 126 -8.08 -4.40 10.36
N PRO A 127 -8.51 -4.91 9.20
CA PRO A 127 -9.66 -4.35 8.47
C PRO A 127 -10.96 -4.52 9.26
N ASP A 128 -11.88 -3.55 9.16
CA ASP A 128 -13.22 -3.57 9.79
C ASP A 128 -13.23 -3.80 11.31
N VAL A 129 -12.13 -3.47 11.98
CA VAL A 129 -11.97 -3.61 13.43
C VAL A 129 -11.40 -2.31 13.99
N ASP A 130 -11.76 -1.99 15.22
CA ASP A 130 -11.17 -0.86 15.95
C ASP A 130 -9.72 -1.16 16.34
N ASN A 131 -8.78 -0.39 15.79
CA ASN A 131 -7.35 -0.50 16.06
C ASN A 131 -6.91 0.69 16.92
N LEU A 132 -6.34 0.41 18.08
CA LEU A 132 -5.60 1.39 18.87
C LEU A 132 -4.18 1.51 18.33
N ILE A 133 -3.85 2.68 17.79
CA ILE A 133 -2.52 2.98 17.27
C ILE A 133 -1.79 3.86 18.28
N THR A 134 -0.62 3.40 18.73
CA THR A 134 0.30 4.15 19.58
C THR A 134 1.50 4.57 18.75
N LEU A 135 1.73 5.89 18.61
CA LEU A 135 2.96 6.43 18.01
C LEU A 135 3.94 6.80 19.11
N THR A 136 5.21 6.44 18.96
CA THR A 136 6.29 6.81 19.87
C THR A 136 7.36 7.58 19.12
N ALA A 137 7.58 8.84 19.49
CA ALA A 137 8.74 9.62 19.08
C ALA A 137 9.86 9.42 20.10
N THR A 138 11.05 9.07 19.63
CA THR A 138 12.25 8.88 20.46
C THR A 138 13.35 9.81 19.99
N THR A 139 13.83 10.70 20.85
CA THR A 139 14.99 11.56 20.60
C THR A 139 16.29 10.75 20.66
N GLN A 140 17.39 11.34 20.17
CA GLN A 140 18.69 10.66 20.15
C GLN A 140 19.25 10.34 21.54
N ASP A 141 18.89 11.11 22.57
CA ASP A 141 19.25 10.85 23.98
C ASP A 141 18.30 9.86 24.68
N GLY A 142 17.29 9.36 23.96
CA GLY A 142 16.37 8.31 24.43
C GLY A 142 15.11 8.81 25.14
N GLN A 143 14.84 10.12 25.17
CA GLN A 143 13.55 10.63 25.64
C GLN A 143 12.43 10.19 24.71
N GLN A 144 11.27 9.86 25.29
CA GLN A 144 10.13 9.36 24.55
C GLN A 144 8.90 10.22 24.78
N GLN A 145 8.18 10.47 23.70
CA GLN A 145 6.84 11.05 23.72
C GLN A 145 5.88 10.14 22.95
N GLN A 146 4.67 9.96 23.47
CA GLN A 146 3.66 9.11 22.84
C GLN A 146 2.36 9.84 22.60
N ILE A 147 1.68 9.45 21.53
CA ILE A 147 0.27 9.75 21.29
C ILE A 147 -0.48 8.49 20.89
N GLN A 148 -1.78 8.49 21.12
CA GLN A 148 -2.65 7.36 20.82
C GLN A 148 -3.92 7.83 20.11
N PHE A 149 -4.39 7.04 19.15
CA PHE A 149 -5.65 7.27 18.47
C PHE A 149 -6.24 5.96 17.95
N HIS A 150 -7.55 5.96 17.78
CA HIS A 150 -8.28 4.84 17.20
C HIS A 150 -8.49 5.01 15.71
N TYR A 151 -8.38 3.91 14.96
CA TYR A 151 -8.73 3.84 13.55
C TYR A 151 -9.45 2.53 13.24
N THR A 152 -10.62 2.62 12.61
CA THR A 152 -11.31 1.48 12.01
C THR A 152 -11.18 1.60 10.48
N PRO A 153 -10.28 0.84 9.84
CA PRO A 153 -10.21 0.81 8.39
C PRO A 153 -11.50 0.24 7.78
N PRO A 154 -11.77 0.51 6.49
CA PRO A 154 -12.89 -0.13 5.82
C PRO A 154 -12.73 -1.65 5.80
N LYS A 155 -13.84 -2.34 5.51
CA LYS A 155 -13.79 -3.75 5.08
C LYS A 155 -12.85 -3.91 3.90
N LEU A 156 -12.20 -5.07 3.82
CA LEU A 156 -11.45 -5.44 2.62
C LEU A 156 -12.36 -5.32 1.40
N SER A 157 -11.88 -4.63 0.38
CA SER A 157 -12.66 -4.30 -0.80
C SER A 157 -12.88 -5.52 -1.70
N THR A 158 -11.97 -6.48 -1.66
CA THR A 158 -11.92 -7.61 -2.60
C THR A 158 -12.30 -8.97 -2.01
N THR A 159 -12.45 -9.07 -0.69
CA THR A 159 -12.76 -10.33 0.02
C THR A 159 -13.47 -10.06 1.35
N SER A 160 -14.26 -11.01 1.85
CA SER A 160 -14.79 -10.99 3.22
C SER A 160 -13.89 -11.70 4.23
N GLU A 161 -12.98 -12.55 3.76
CA GLU A 161 -12.04 -13.28 4.61
C GLU A 161 -10.91 -12.35 5.05
N ILE A 162 -10.72 -12.20 6.36
CA ILE A 162 -9.68 -11.32 6.93
C ILE A 162 -8.43 -12.09 7.36
N ASN A 163 -8.42 -13.42 7.26
CA ASN A 163 -7.27 -14.24 7.62
C ASN A 163 -7.16 -15.53 6.79
N TYR A 164 -5.97 -16.10 6.81
CA TYR A 164 -5.64 -17.42 6.30
C TYR A 164 -5.54 -18.39 7.47
N GLN A 165 -5.80 -19.67 7.20
CA GLN A 165 -5.54 -20.73 8.18
C GLN A 165 -4.04 -21.01 8.22
N VAL A 166 -3.44 -20.88 9.40
CA VAL A 166 -2.02 -21.17 9.61
C VAL A 166 -1.87 -22.57 10.21
N SER A 167 -1.13 -23.43 9.51
CA SER A 167 -0.64 -24.69 10.06
C SER A 167 0.83 -24.54 10.43
N LYS A 168 1.15 -24.63 11.73
CA LYS A 168 2.54 -24.61 12.21
C LYS A 168 3.15 -26.00 12.02
N GLN A 169 4.29 -26.05 11.35
CA GLN A 169 5.18 -27.22 11.37
C GLN A 169 6.41 -26.87 12.20
N GLU A 170 6.97 -27.85 12.90
CA GLU A 170 8.26 -27.67 13.57
C GLU A 170 9.31 -27.32 12.52
N SER A 171 9.99 -26.19 12.73
CA SER A 171 11.09 -25.71 11.91
C SER A 171 12.11 -25.08 12.83
N ASP A 172 13.40 -25.27 12.53
CA ASP A 172 14.49 -24.59 13.22
C ASP A 172 14.59 -23.11 12.81
N GLU A 173 13.89 -22.71 11.75
CA GLU A 173 13.88 -21.35 11.22
C GLU A 173 12.63 -20.58 11.68
N SER A 174 12.86 -19.39 12.25
CA SER A 174 11.76 -18.47 12.59
C SER A 174 11.40 -17.62 11.38
N LEU A 175 10.09 -17.41 11.17
CA LEU A 175 9.63 -16.41 10.21
C LEU A 175 10.12 -15.02 10.64
N SER A 176 10.41 -14.16 9.66
CA SER A 176 10.66 -12.76 9.96
C SER A 176 9.43 -12.12 10.63
N GLU A 177 9.65 -11.13 11.49
CA GLU A 177 8.58 -10.31 12.09
C GLU A 177 7.87 -9.36 11.08
N GLY A 178 8.13 -9.53 9.79
CA GLY A 178 7.56 -8.73 8.71
C GLY A 178 6.17 -9.18 8.28
N LEU A 179 5.70 -8.61 7.16
CA LEU A 179 4.50 -9.06 6.47
C LEU A 179 4.86 -9.83 5.20
N PHE A 180 4.07 -10.83 4.89
CA PHE A 180 4.26 -11.71 3.73
C PHE A 180 3.22 -11.37 2.66
N ALA A 181 3.69 -11.21 1.42
CA ALA A 181 2.80 -10.91 0.31
C ALA A 181 2.10 -12.19 -0.20
N VAL A 182 0.77 -12.18 -0.21
CA VAL A 182 -0.04 -13.20 -0.87
C VAL A 182 -0.52 -12.65 -2.21
N ILE A 183 -0.07 -13.31 -3.28
CA ILE A 183 -0.30 -12.91 -4.67
C ILE A 183 -1.13 -13.99 -5.37
N GLY A 184 -2.02 -13.59 -6.28
CA GLY A 184 -2.71 -14.52 -7.16
C GLY A 184 -3.95 -15.16 -6.54
N ASN A 185 -4.63 -14.43 -5.65
CA ASN A 185 -5.95 -14.83 -5.19
C ASN A 185 -6.93 -15.03 -6.39
N GLN A 186 -7.90 -15.91 -6.21
CA GLN A 186 -8.92 -16.18 -7.23
C GLN A 186 -10.20 -15.33 -7.04
N ALA A 187 -10.13 -14.28 -6.21
CA ALA A 187 -11.23 -13.33 -6.03
C ALA A 187 -11.57 -12.63 -7.36
N SER A 188 -12.82 -12.19 -7.52
CA SER A 188 -13.28 -11.51 -8.73
C SER A 188 -12.64 -10.13 -8.89
N GLU A 189 -12.63 -9.35 -7.81
CA GLU A 189 -11.77 -8.17 -7.69
C GLU A 189 -10.39 -8.62 -7.19
N LYS A 190 -9.31 -7.99 -7.69
CA LYS A 190 -7.94 -8.47 -7.48
C LYS A 190 -7.21 -7.58 -6.48
N ALA A 191 -6.40 -8.19 -5.64
CA ALA A 191 -5.53 -7.48 -4.71
C ALA A 191 -4.24 -8.27 -4.41
N THR A 192 -3.24 -7.56 -3.90
CA THR A 192 -2.13 -8.15 -3.14
C THR A 192 -2.42 -7.95 -1.66
N TYR A 193 -2.36 -9.02 -0.87
CA TYR A 193 -2.50 -8.91 0.59
C TYR A 193 -1.14 -8.99 1.25
N LEU A 194 -0.95 -8.22 2.31
CA LEU A 194 0.17 -8.40 3.23
C LEU A 194 -0.36 -9.05 4.51
N VAL A 195 0.25 -10.16 4.90
CA VAL A 195 -0.25 -11.05 5.95
C VAL A 195 0.81 -11.23 7.03
N ASP A 196 0.40 -11.25 8.30
CA ASP A 196 1.31 -11.51 9.42
C ASP A 196 1.56 -13.01 9.67
N ASN A 197 2.40 -13.32 10.67
CA ASN A 197 2.74 -14.69 11.05
C ASN A 197 1.56 -15.51 11.60
N ASP A 198 0.50 -14.84 12.04
CA ASP A 198 -0.73 -15.46 12.54
C ASP A 198 -1.80 -15.61 11.43
N GLY A 199 -1.46 -15.25 10.19
CA GLY A 199 -2.28 -15.43 9.00
C GLY A 199 -3.29 -14.32 8.76
N TYR A 200 -3.29 -13.25 9.55
CA TYR A 200 -4.25 -12.18 9.38
C TYR A 200 -3.78 -11.17 8.34
N ILE A 201 -4.73 -10.67 7.54
CA ILE A 201 -4.49 -9.62 6.56
C ILE A 201 -4.29 -8.30 7.29
N ARG A 202 -3.17 -7.65 6.98
CA ARG A 202 -2.63 -6.44 7.61
C ARG A 202 -2.45 -5.29 6.60
N ALA A 203 -2.58 -5.60 5.31
CA ALA A 203 -2.76 -4.64 4.22
C ALA A 203 -3.44 -5.28 3.02
N GLU A 204 -4.21 -4.50 2.28
CA GLU A 204 -4.76 -4.87 0.97
C GLU A 204 -4.40 -3.77 -0.03
N ILE A 205 -3.72 -4.18 -1.11
CA ILE A 205 -3.36 -3.35 -2.25
C ILE A 205 -4.24 -3.78 -3.43
N PRO A 206 -5.39 -3.12 -3.68
CA PRO A 206 -6.27 -3.47 -4.79
C PRO A 206 -5.59 -3.21 -6.12
N ILE A 207 -5.69 -4.13 -7.07
CA ILE A 207 -5.07 -4.03 -8.39
C ILE A 207 -6.13 -4.09 -9.49
N VAL A 208 -5.76 -3.75 -10.72
CA VAL A 208 -6.69 -3.65 -11.85
C VAL A 208 -7.20 -5.02 -12.27
N ASN A 209 -6.30 -5.99 -12.52
CA ASN A 209 -6.65 -7.37 -12.87
C ASN A 209 -5.43 -8.31 -12.73
N TYR A 210 -5.61 -9.57 -13.13
CA TYR A 210 -4.57 -10.61 -13.12
C TYR A 210 -4.04 -10.89 -11.71
N ASN A 211 -2.76 -10.60 -11.44
CA ASN A 211 -2.10 -10.65 -10.15
C ASN A 211 -0.89 -9.70 -10.18
N SER A 212 -0.27 -9.43 -9.03
CA SER A 212 0.89 -8.55 -8.94
C SER A 212 2.20 -9.15 -9.44
N MET A 213 2.17 -10.41 -9.84
CA MET A 213 3.29 -11.21 -10.34
C MET A 213 4.38 -11.35 -9.29
N ARG A 214 5.25 -10.35 -9.17
CA ARG A 214 6.38 -10.28 -8.25
C ARG A 214 6.37 -8.93 -7.54
N LEU A 215 6.82 -8.88 -6.29
CA LEU A 215 7.11 -7.60 -5.63
C LEU A 215 8.63 -7.47 -5.56
N VAL A 216 9.18 -6.39 -6.12
CA VAL A 216 10.61 -6.08 -6.07
C VAL A 216 10.79 -4.72 -5.42
N ILE A 217 11.57 -4.63 -4.35
CA ILE A 217 11.81 -3.40 -3.61
C ILE A 217 13.27 -2.99 -3.84
N ASN A 218 13.51 -1.74 -4.21
CA ASN A 218 14.87 -1.20 -4.36
C ASN A 218 15.40 -0.60 -3.05
N ASP A 219 16.66 -0.17 -3.05
CA ASP A 219 17.31 0.42 -1.88
C ASP A 219 16.67 1.75 -1.43
N GLN A 220 15.92 2.41 -2.30
CA GLN A 220 15.13 3.61 -2.01
C GLN A 220 13.73 3.29 -1.46
N GLN A 221 13.47 2.02 -1.13
CA GLN A 221 12.17 1.53 -0.64
C GLN A 221 11.02 1.77 -1.64
N GLU A 222 11.34 1.85 -2.93
CA GLU A 222 10.35 1.88 -3.98
C GLU A 222 10.00 0.44 -4.39
N MET A 223 8.71 0.13 -4.43
CA MET A 223 8.19 -1.18 -4.77
C MET A 223 7.71 -1.20 -6.22
N PHE A 224 8.21 -2.18 -6.98
CA PHE A 224 7.76 -2.52 -8.31
C PHE A 224 6.81 -3.70 -8.22
N MET A 225 5.61 -3.54 -8.76
CA MET A 225 4.62 -4.60 -8.84
C MET A 225 3.76 -4.49 -10.10
N ALA A 226 3.24 -5.60 -10.59
CA ALA A 226 2.23 -5.56 -11.64
C ALA A 226 0.88 -5.14 -11.03
N VAL A 227 0.09 -4.42 -11.80
CA VAL A 227 -1.30 -4.06 -11.43
C VAL A 227 -2.30 -4.57 -12.46
N SER A 228 -1.82 -5.02 -13.61
CA SER A 228 -2.56 -5.78 -14.62
C SER A 228 -1.61 -6.72 -15.37
N ASP A 229 -2.15 -7.52 -16.28
CA ASP A 229 -1.39 -8.34 -17.23
C ASP A 229 -0.50 -7.53 -18.21
N SER A 230 -0.60 -6.20 -18.20
CA SER A 230 0.12 -5.31 -19.11
C SER A 230 0.76 -4.10 -18.42
N LYS A 231 0.58 -3.92 -17.11
CA LYS A 231 1.04 -2.73 -16.40
C LYS A 231 1.86 -3.08 -15.17
N ILE A 232 3.05 -2.48 -15.07
CA ILE A 232 3.89 -2.47 -13.87
C ILE A 232 3.95 -1.04 -13.34
N VAL A 233 3.86 -0.89 -12.04
CA VAL A 233 3.96 0.40 -11.36
C VAL A 233 5.16 0.41 -10.43
N LYS A 234 5.73 1.60 -10.24
CA LYS A 234 6.69 1.89 -9.17
C LYS A 234 5.99 2.71 -8.11
N LEU A 235 5.83 2.16 -6.92
CA LEU A 235 5.25 2.80 -5.74
C LEU A 235 6.39 3.30 -4.84
N ASN A 236 6.31 4.52 -4.31
CA ASN A 236 7.22 4.94 -3.24
C ASN A 236 6.76 4.35 -1.87
N ALA A 237 7.55 4.60 -0.82
CA ALA A 237 7.25 4.13 0.54
C ALA A 237 5.95 4.69 1.16
N LEU A 238 5.33 5.70 0.53
CA LEU A 238 4.03 6.24 0.95
C LEU A 238 2.85 5.56 0.23
N GLY A 239 3.12 4.69 -0.74
CA GLY A 239 2.13 4.08 -1.61
C GLY A 239 1.75 4.93 -2.84
N GLN A 240 2.45 6.03 -3.11
CA GLN A 240 2.23 6.85 -4.30
C GLN A 240 2.82 6.17 -5.53
N VAL A 241 2.06 6.11 -6.62
CA VAL A 241 2.59 5.68 -7.91
C VAL A 241 3.48 6.78 -8.49
N LYS A 242 4.76 6.46 -8.69
CA LYS A 242 5.79 7.37 -9.24
C LYS A 242 6.11 7.10 -10.70
N GLN A 243 5.84 5.89 -11.18
CA GLN A 243 6.09 5.52 -12.57
C GLN A 243 5.14 4.39 -12.98
N VAL A 244 4.75 4.39 -14.26
CA VAL A 244 3.92 3.35 -14.86
C VAL A 244 4.60 2.89 -16.16
N LEU A 245 4.85 1.59 -16.26
CA LEU A 245 5.16 0.91 -17.52
C LEU A 245 3.86 0.29 -18.04
N ASP A 246 3.37 0.75 -19.19
CA ASP A 246 2.15 0.24 -19.82
C ASP A 246 2.47 -0.38 -21.18
N LEU A 247 2.23 -1.69 -21.27
CA LEU A 247 2.46 -2.49 -22.48
C LEU A 247 1.19 -2.78 -23.27
N ALA A 248 0.01 -2.30 -22.84
CA ALA A 248 -1.27 -2.64 -23.45
C ALA A 248 -1.29 -2.39 -24.97
N ASN A 249 -0.75 -1.24 -25.38
CA ASN A 249 -0.71 -0.79 -26.77
C ASN A 249 0.62 -1.08 -27.47
N THR A 250 1.43 -2.00 -26.95
CA THR A 250 2.71 -2.41 -27.53
C THR A 250 2.60 -3.78 -28.21
N ASP A 251 3.64 -4.18 -28.95
CA ASP A 251 3.76 -5.54 -29.49
C ASP A 251 4.10 -6.58 -28.41
N TYR A 252 4.25 -6.20 -27.14
CA TYR A 252 4.71 -7.10 -26.09
C TYR A 252 3.57 -7.55 -25.16
N LEU A 253 3.66 -8.81 -24.72
CA LEU A 253 2.89 -9.40 -23.62
C LEU A 253 3.84 -9.62 -22.45
N LEU A 254 3.51 -9.08 -21.28
CA LEU A 254 4.32 -9.21 -20.07
C LEU A 254 4.25 -10.64 -19.51
N HIS A 255 5.38 -11.17 -19.04
CA HIS A 255 5.43 -12.39 -18.22
C HIS A 255 5.56 -12.06 -16.74
N HIS A 256 5.30 -13.06 -15.90
CA HIS A 256 5.24 -12.94 -14.44
C HIS A 256 6.58 -12.70 -13.74
N ASP A 257 7.70 -12.62 -14.47
CA ASP A 257 9.02 -12.50 -13.86
C ASP A 257 9.79 -11.28 -14.39
N TYR A 258 10.34 -10.53 -13.44
CA TYR A 258 11.14 -9.34 -13.67
C TYR A 258 12.06 -9.07 -12.47
N ILE A 259 13.17 -8.40 -12.75
CA ILE A 259 14.17 -8.00 -11.76
C ILE A 259 14.56 -6.55 -11.96
N LEU A 260 15.27 -5.99 -10.99
CA LEU A 260 15.99 -4.73 -11.15
C LEU A 260 17.46 -5.04 -11.38
N ASN A 261 18.12 -4.27 -12.25
CA ASN A 261 19.58 -4.23 -12.30
C ASN A 261 20.15 -3.26 -11.26
N ASP A 262 21.48 -3.20 -11.15
CA ASP A 262 22.21 -2.33 -10.21
C ASP A 262 21.96 -0.81 -10.43
N LYS A 263 21.26 -0.43 -11.51
CA LYS A 263 20.84 0.94 -11.81
C LYS A 263 19.35 1.17 -11.55
N ASN A 264 18.69 0.25 -10.84
CA ASN A 264 17.24 0.24 -10.61
C ASN A 264 16.38 0.26 -11.89
N GLN A 265 16.91 -0.28 -12.99
CA GLN A 265 16.16 -0.42 -14.23
C GLN A 265 15.46 -1.78 -14.25
N LEU A 266 14.18 -1.77 -14.61
CA LEU A 266 13.36 -2.97 -14.73
C LEU A 266 13.79 -3.81 -15.94
N ILE A 267 14.13 -5.07 -15.69
CA ILE A 267 14.35 -6.10 -16.71
C ILE A 267 13.20 -7.09 -16.59
N ALA A 268 12.34 -7.13 -17.61
CA ALA A 268 11.15 -7.97 -17.64
C ALA A 268 11.18 -8.97 -18.79
N LEU A 269 10.67 -10.17 -18.54
CA LEU A 269 10.39 -11.12 -19.62
C LEU A 269 9.12 -10.69 -20.36
N ALA A 270 9.18 -10.69 -21.68
CA ALA A 270 8.04 -10.35 -22.52
C ALA A 270 8.03 -11.18 -23.81
N THR A 271 6.84 -11.47 -24.33
CA THR A 271 6.66 -12.12 -25.63
C THR A 271 6.22 -11.10 -26.67
N SER A 272 6.93 -11.04 -27.80
CA SER A 272 6.46 -10.30 -28.98
C SER A 272 5.24 -11.02 -29.59
N LYS A 273 4.13 -10.29 -29.69
CA LYS A 273 2.87 -10.72 -30.31
C LYS A 273 3.11 -11.00 -31.79
N THR A 274 3.91 -10.18 -32.46
CA THR A 274 4.29 -10.37 -33.87
C THR A 274 5.13 -11.63 -34.05
N ALA A 275 6.21 -11.81 -33.29
CA ALA A 275 7.06 -13.01 -33.40
C ALA A 275 6.29 -14.30 -33.08
N LYS A 276 5.38 -14.27 -32.11
CA LYS A 276 4.49 -15.40 -31.78
C LYS A 276 3.56 -15.78 -32.94
N LYS A 277 3.09 -14.80 -33.73
CA LYS A 277 2.26 -15.05 -34.92
C LYS A 277 3.09 -15.60 -36.08
N THR A 278 4.28 -15.05 -36.34
CA THR A 278 5.13 -15.41 -37.49
C THR A 278 5.81 -16.77 -37.32
N SER A 279 6.07 -17.21 -36.08
CA SER A 279 6.80 -18.46 -35.80
C SER A 279 5.97 -19.75 -35.91
N GLY A 280 4.66 -19.69 -36.17
CA GLY A 280 3.83 -20.90 -36.42
C GLY A 280 3.74 -21.92 -35.26
N LEU A 281 4.33 -21.63 -34.09
CA LEU A 281 4.41 -22.51 -32.93
C LEU A 281 3.15 -22.41 -32.06
N CYS A 282 1.97 -22.62 -32.67
CA CYS A 282 0.79 -23.04 -31.92
C CYS A 282 0.83 -24.56 -31.79
N ARG A 283 1.65 -25.10 -30.88
CA ARG A 283 1.34 -26.40 -30.28
C ARG A 283 0.54 -26.13 -29.01
N ARG A 284 -0.76 -26.42 -29.08
CA ARG A 284 -1.59 -26.72 -27.91
C ARG A 284 -0.81 -27.65 -26.98
N SER A 285 -0.64 -27.27 -25.72
CA SER A 285 -0.77 -28.25 -24.64
C SER A 285 -2.14 -28.04 -24.01
N HIS A 286 -3.12 -28.82 -24.47
CA HIS A 286 -4.12 -29.28 -23.52
C HIS A 286 -3.36 -30.13 -22.51
N HIS A 287 -3.38 -29.75 -21.25
CA HIS A 287 -3.32 -30.73 -20.18
C HIS A 287 -4.73 -30.79 -19.63
N ASN A 288 -5.43 -31.85 -20.04
CA ASN A 288 -6.46 -32.42 -19.18
C ASN A 288 -5.75 -32.88 -17.92
N TYR A 289 -6.15 -32.33 -16.79
CA TYR A 289 -6.35 -33.07 -15.54
C TYR A 289 -7.63 -32.56 -14.91
#